data_AF-A0A1L8CJL9-F1
#
_entry.id   AF-A0A1L8CJL9-F1
#
_cell.length_a   1.000
_cell.length_b   1.000
_cell.length_c   1.000
_cell.angle_alpha   90.00
_cell.angle_beta   90.00
_cell.angle_gamma   90.00
#
_symmetry.space_group_name_H-M   'P 1'
#
loop_
_entity.id
_entity.type
_entity.pdbx_description
1 polymer ?
#
loop_
_entity_poly.entity_id
_entity_poly.type
_entity_poly.pdbx_seq_one_letter_code
_entity_poly.pdbx_strand_id
1 'polypeptide(L)'
;MNKPENNAALEQFLKENRQVHDKVLRLKRLKNIIWMLLVIPSIGLASFIAYNHSAMEPQALAEFAIPLLKWGALVCTIIYLAYIVMHVPVVRAIYQAKSVIFPRYNAELAEHEQQTFQWQSYFSEKESNIPSGKSVAFILGAKVVSLFLLIIFYQFSWIHALGRIGVELNNDHYSFMGFIDFALFSSLILFAVVLIFTRVSSLANKKK
;
A
#
# COMPACT_ATOMS: atom_id res chain seq x y z
N MET A 1 -45.54 9.76 -17.69
CA MET A 1 -45.11 11.03 -17.07
C MET A 1 -44.35 10.66 -15.79
N ASN A 2 -43.09 10.19 -15.93
CA ASN A 2 -42.22 9.70 -14.83
C ASN A 2 -40.96 10.57 -14.79
N LYS A 3 -40.92 11.68 -14.03
CA LYS A 3 -39.80 12.64 -14.13
C LYS A 3 -39.22 13.28 -12.85
N PRO A 4 -39.85 13.29 -11.66
CA PRO A 4 -39.20 13.88 -10.47
C PRO A 4 -38.40 12.87 -9.63
N GLU A 5 -38.89 11.64 -9.46
CA GLU A 5 -38.24 10.64 -8.57
C GLU A 5 -36.92 10.10 -9.14
N ASN A 6 -36.85 9.88 -10.47
CA ASN A 6 -35.61 9.43 -11.12
C ASN A 6 -34.46 10.45 -11.01
N ASN A 7 -34.76 11.75 -10.97
CA ASN A 7 -33.73 12.78 -10.84
C ASN A 7 -33.16 12.83 -9.41
N ALA A 8 -34.00 12.66 -8.39
CA ALA A 8 -33.57 12.64 -6.99
C ALA A 8 -32.72 11.40 -6.67
N ALA A 9 -33.11 10.22 -7.17
CA ALA A 9 -32.35 8.98 -7.02
C ALA A 9 -30.99 9.06 -7.73
N LEU A 10 -30.96 9.62 -8.95
CA LEU A 10 -29.74 9.88 -9.70
C LEU A 10 -28.78 10.84 -8.99
N GLU A 11 -29.29 11.94 -8.45
CA GLU A 11 -28.48 12.88 -7.66
C GLU A 11 -27.91 12.24 -6.40
N GLN A 12 -28.71 11.42 -5.71
CA GLN A 12 -28.27 10.67 -4.54
C GLN A 12 -27.15 9.69 -4.91
N PHE A 13 -27.29 8.95 -6.01
CA PHE A 13 -26.23 8.07 -6.52
C PHE A 13 -24.94 8.83 -6.84
N LEU A 14 -25.03 9.94 -7.57
CA LEU A 14 -23.86 10.73 -7.93
C LEU A 14 -23.13 11.26 -6.69
N LYS A 15 -23.88 11.62 -5.65
CA LYS A 15 -23.35 12.04 -4.36
C LYS A 15 -22.66 10.90 -3.61
N GLU A 16 -23.29 9.74 -3.49
CA GLU A 16 -22.70 8.55 -2.83
C GLU A 16 -21.44 8.07 -3.57
N ASN A 17 -21.49 8.03 -4.89
CA ASN A 17 -20.35 7.67 -5.72
C ASN A 17 -19.17 8.66 -5.53
N ARG A 18 -19.44 9.97 -5.58
CA ARG A 18 -18.42 11.00 -5.35
C ARG A 18 -17.81 10.89 -3.95
N GLN A 19 -18.62 10.62 -2.93
CA GLN A 19 -18.11 10.43 -1.56
C GLN A 19 -17.17 9.23 -1.45
N VAL A 20 -17.49 8.11 -2.11
CA VAL A 20 -16.62 6.93 -2.14
C VAL A 20 -15.34 7.23 -2.91
N HIS A 21 -15.44 7.90 -4.05
CA HIS A 21 -14.31 8.33 -4.86
C HIS A 21 -13.34 9.23 -4.09
N ASP A 22 -13.87 10.27 -3.43
CA ASP A 22 -13.08 11.19 -2.60
C ASP A 22 -12.37 10.47 -1.45
N LYS A 23 -13.03 9.50 -0.81
CA LYS A 23 -12.40 8.67 0.25
C LYS A 23 -11.24 7.85 -0.31
N VAL A 24 -11.41 7.22 -1.47
CA VAL A 24 -10.37 6.44 -2.14
C VAL A 24 -9.19 7.35 -2.53
N LEU A 25 -9.45 8.53 -3.09
CA LEU A 25 -8.42 9.50 -3.45
C LEU A 25 -7.64 10.01 -2.24
N ARG A 26 -8.32 10.37 -1.14
CA ARG A 26 -7.66 10.79 0.10
C ARG A 26 -6.72 9.70 0.63
N LEU A 27 -7.19 8.45 0.68
CA LEU A 27 -6.37 7.32 1.10
C LEU A 27 -5.20 7.06 0.14
N LYS A 28 -5.40 7.22 -1.18
CA LYS A 28 -4.32 7.13 -2.17
C LYS A 28 -3.26 8.21 -1.97
N ARG A 29 -3.66 9.47 -1.78
CA ARG A 29 -2.73 10.58 -1.51
C ARG A 29 -1.95 10.34 -0.22
N LEU A 30 -2.63 9.93 0.85
CA LEU A 30 -1.97 9.60 2.12
C LEU A 30 -0.93 8.48 1.95
N LYS A 31 -1.29 7.40 1.25
CA LYS A 31 -0.35 6.32 0.90
C LYS A 31 0.85 6.80 0.09
N ASN A 32 0.66 7.76 -0.82
CA ASN A 32 1.75 8.29 -1.63
C ASN A 32 2.67 9.22 -0.82
N ILE A 33 2.11 10.01 0.11
CA ILE A 33 2.89 10.83 1.04
C ILE A 33 3.74 9.94 1.93
N ILE A 34 3.13 8.91 2.54
CA ILE A 34 3.85 7.95 3.38
C ILE A 34 4.96 7.25 2.61
N TRP A 35 4.71 6.89 1.35
CA TRP A 35 5.71 6.32 0.46
C TRP A 35 6.90 7.27 0.25
N MET A 36 6.64 8.54 -0.08
CA MET A 36 7.68 9.54 -0.30
C MET A 36 8.51 9.81 0.96
N LEU A 37 7.83 9.89 2.11
CA LEU A 37 8.47 10.08 3.42
C LEU A 37 9.38 8.91 3.82
N LEU A 38 9.24 7.74 3.19
CA LEU A 38 10.06 6.58 3.49
C LEU A 38 11.19 6.44 2.46
N VAL A 39 10.90 6.60 1.17
CA VAL A 39 11.90 6.45 0.11
C VAL A 39 12.94 7.58 0.13
N ILE A 40 12.53 8.83 0.31
CA ILE A 40 13.46 9.98 0.27
C ILE A 40 14.52 9.88 1.38
N PRO A 41 14.16 9.65 2.66
CA PRO A 41 15.16 9.47 3.71
C PRO A 41 16.02 8.22 3.52
N SER A 42 15.46 7.14 2.98
CA SER A 42 16.23 5.92 2.70
C SER A 42 17.33 6.16 1.66
N ILE A 43 17.00 6.87 0.58
CA ILE A 43 17.97 7.29 -0.45
C ILE A 43 19.00 8.25 0.14
N GLY A 44 18.56 9.20 0.98
CA GLY A 44 19.44 10.15 1.66
C GLY A 44 20.45 9.45 2.56
N LEU A 45 19.99 8.50 3.37
CA LEU A 45 20.83 7.71 4.26
C LEU A 45 21.82 6.84 3.47
N ALA A 46 21.35 6.13 2.45
CA ALA A 46 22.22 5.29 1.60
C ALA A 46 23.29 6.14 0.90
N SER A 47 22.90 7.29 0.35
CA SER A 47 23.83 8.24 -0.27
C SER A 47 24.84 8.79 0.73
N PHE A 48 24.40 9.11 1.96
CA PHE A 48 25.28 9.60 3.02
C PHE A 48 26.31 8.55 3.44
N ILE A 49 25.88 7.31 3.64
CA ILE A 49 26.79 6.20 3.98
C ILE A 49 27.78 5.96 2.83
N ALA A 50 27.31 5.96 1.58
CA ALA A 50 28.15 5.78 0.41
C ALA A 50 29.20 6.91 0.27
N TYR A 51 28.80 8.17 0.48
CA TYR A 51 29.71 9.31 0.42
C TYR A 51 30.80 9.26 1.50
N ASN A 52 30.43 8.92 2.73
CA ASN A 52 31.39 8.85 3.84
C ASN A 52 32.24 7.57 3.83
N HIS A 53 31.94 6.60 2.96
CA HIS A 53 32.69 5.35 2.89
C HIS A 53 34.16 5.54 2.50
N SER A 54 34.47 6.57 1.73
CA SER A 54 35.85 6.93 1.35
C SER A 54 36.52 7.94 2.30
N ALA A 55 35.74 8.62 3.15
CA ALA A 55 36.21 9.73 3.98
C ALA A 55 36.39 9.35 5.46
N MET A 56 35.73 8.28 5.94
CA MET A 56 35.76 7.85 7.33
C MET A 56 36.38 6.46 7.49
N GLU A 57 37.01 6.22 8.64
CA GLU A 57 37.42 4.87 9.01
C GLU A 57 36.21 3.93 9.07
N PRO A 58 36.34 2.67 8.59
CA PRO A 58 35.22 1.74 8.50
C PRO A 58 34.51 1.48 9.83
N GLN A 59 35.25 1.55 10.94
CA GLN A 59 34.71 1.30 12.28
C GLN A 59 33.84 2.45 12.77
N ALA A 60 34.31 3.69 12.66
CA ALA A 60 33.51 4.88 13.02
C ALA A 60 32.25 5.00 12.15
N LEU A 61 32.35 4.66 10.86
CA LEU A 61 31.21 4.64 9.96
C LEU A 61 30.17 3.57 10.37
N ALA A 62 30.62 2.38 10.76
CA ALA A 62 29.75 1.30 11.17
C ALA A 62 29.06 1.59 12.51
N GLU A 63 29.77 2.14 13.50
CA GLU A 63 29.19 2.56 14.79
C GLU A 63 28.09 3.60 14.61
N PHE A 64 28.25 4.52 13.66
CA PHE A 64 27.22 5.49 13.29
C PHE A 64 26.06 4.85 12.51
N ALA A 65 26.36 3.96 11.56
CA ALA A 65 25.36 3.38 10.67
C ALA A 65 24.46 2.34 11.35
N ILE A 66 24.98 1.53 12.28
CA ILE A 66 24.24 0.46 12.96
C ILE A 66 22.93 0.93 13.62
N PRO A 67 22.92 1.97 14.49
CA PRO A 67 21.67 2.43 15.08
C PRO A 67 20.69 2.97 14.03
N LEU A 68 21.18 3.66 13.00
CA LEU A 68 20.35 4.17 11.91
C LEU A 68 19.73 3.04 11.08
N LEU A 69 20.47 1.97 10.82
CA LEU A 69 19.98 0.80 10.09
C LEU A 69 18.97 0.01 10.93
N LYS A 70 19.23 -0.18 12.23
CA LYS A 70 18.31 -0.85 13.18
C LYS A 70 16.99 -0.10 13.29
N TRP A 71 17.04 1.21 13.59
CA TRP A 71 15.84 2.03 13.74
C TRP A 71 15.14 2.26 12.39
N GLY A 72 15.91 2.39 11.30
CA GLY A 72 15.39 2.46 9.94
C GLY A 72 14.57 1.23 9.57
N ALA A 73 15.07 0.02 9.88
CA ALA A 73 14.33 -1.22 9.66
C ALA A 73 12.99 -1.23 10.43
N LEU A 74 12.99 -0.82 11.70
CA LEU A 74 11.79 -0.75 12.52
C LEU A 74 10.77 0.25 11.97
N VAL A 75 11.20 1.47 11.66
CA VAL A 75 10.33 2.53 11.11
C VAL A 75 9.73 2.07 9.78
N CYS A 76 10.55 1.48 8.90
CA CYS A 76 10.06 0.93 7.64
C CYS A 76 9.02 -0.17 7.86
N THR A 77 9.22 -1.02 8.86
CA THR A 77 8.28 -2.10 9.24
C THR A 77 6.96 -1.54 9.76
N ILE A 78 6.98 -0.55 10.65
CA ILE A 78 5.76 0.11 11.16
C ILE A 78 4.98 0.75 10.00
N ILE A 79 5.68 1.44 9.11
CA ILE A 79 5.05 2.09 7.95
C ILE A 79 4.49 1.04 6.99
N TYR A 80 5.19 -0.06 6.76
CA TYR A 80 4.72 -1.17 5.96
C TYR A 80 3.41 -1.78 6.51
N LEU A 81 3.36 -2.00 7.82
CA LEU A 81 2.14 -2.46 8.50
C LEU A 81 0.98 -1.47 8.30
N ALA A 82 1.23 -0.18 8.55
CA ALA A 82 0.23 0.86 8.34
C ALA A 82 -0.26 0.89 6.88
N TYR A 83 0.65 0.72 5.91
CA TYR A 83 0.35 0.69 4.49
C TYR A 83 -0.58 -0.46 4.10
N ILE A 84 -0.32 -1.67 4.64
CA ILE A 84 -1.17 -2.85 4.48
C ILE A 84 -2.54 -2.61 5.10
N VAL A 85 -2.60 -2.13 6.34
CA VAL A 85 -3.87 -1.87 7.04
C VAL A 85 -4.73 -0.86 6.27
N MET A 86 -4.12 0.22 5.76
CA MET A 86 -4.80 1.21 4.91
C MET A 86 -5.27 0.64 3.58
N HIS A 87 -4.83 -0.55 3.15
CA HIS A 87 -5.36 -1.20 1.94
C HIS A 87 -6.77 -1.74 2.13
N VAL A 88 -7.09 -2.27 3.32
CA VAL A 88 -8.41 -2.82 3.64
C VAL A 88 -9.55 -1.82 3.40
N PRO A 89 -9.54 -0.59 3.95
CA PRO A 89 -10.63 0.37 3.73
C PRO A 89 -10.74 0.82 2.27
N VAL A 90 -9.62 0.92 1.54
CA VAL A 90 -9.64 1.24 0.10
C VAL A 90 -10.36 0.15 -0.67
N VAL A 91 -9.99 -1.12 -0.45
CA VAL A 91 -10.63 -2.25 -1.15
C VAL A 91 -12.10 -2.37 -0.77
N ARG A 92 -12.44 -2.16 0.50
CA ARG A 92 -13.84 -2.16 0.97
C ARG A 92 -14.67 -1.06 0.33
N ALA A 93 -14.17 0.17 0.27
CA ALA A 93 -14.86 1.29 -0.36
C ALA A 93 -15.13 1.02 -1.84
N ILE A 94 -14.17 0.44 -2.54
CA ILE A 94 -14.33 0.10 -3.96
C ILE A 94 -15.28 -1.09 -4.15
N TYR A 95 -15.21 -2.08 -3.27
CA TYR A 95 -16.16 -3.19 -3.29
C TYR A 95 -17.59 -2.71 -3.08
N GLN A 96 -17.81 -1.75 -2.17
CA GLN A 96 -19.12 -1.12 -1.95
C GLN A 96 -19.60 -0.40 -3.21
N ALA A 97 -18.73 0.35 -3.89
CA ALA A 97 -19.08 0.95 -5.18
C ALA A 97 -19.52 -0.11 -6.20
N LYS A 98 -18.72 -1.15 -6.39
CA LYS A 98 -18.96 -2.21 -7.38
C LYS A 98 -20.22 -3.04 -7.10
N SER A 99 -20.47 -3.39 -5.83
CA SER A 99 -21.49 -4.39 -5.45
C SER A 99 -22.83 -3.81 -5.01
N VAL A 100 -22.84 -2.54 -4.58
CA VAL A 100 -24.06 -1.90 -4.06
C VAL A 100 -24.45 -0.71 -4.92
N ILE A 101 -23.51 0.20 -5.16
CA ILE A 101 -23.83 1.51 -5.76
C ILE A 101 -24.17 1.38 -7.25
N PHE A 102 -23.32 0.75 -8.07
CA PHE A 102 -23.59 0.56 -9.50
C PHE A 102 -24.75 -0.38 -9.81
N PRO A 103 -24.94 -1.52 -9.11
CA PRO A 103 -26.11 -2.36 -9.33
C PRO A 103 -27.42 -1.65 -8.99
N ARG A 104 -27.45 -0.83 -7.93
CA ARG A 104 -28.65 -0.04 -7.58
C ARG A 104 -28.95 1.02 -8.65
N TYR A 105 -27.93 1.68 -9.17
CA TYR A 105 -28.08 2.60 -10.30
C TYR A 105 -28.64 1.93 -11.56
N ASN A 106 -28.10 0.77 -11.93
CA ASN A 106 -28.57 0.03 -13.10
C ASN A 106 -29.99 -0.54 -12.93
N ALA A 107 -30.44 -0.77 -11.68
CA ALA A 107 -31.81 -1.16 -11.38
C ALA A 107 -32.80 0.03 -11.48
N GLU A 108 -32.35 1.23 -11.15
CA GLU A 108 -33.15 2.47 -11.22
C GLU A 108 -33.22 3.04 -12.66
N LEU A 109 -32.14 2.93 -13.43
CA LEU A 109 -32.08 3.32 -14.84
C LEU A 109 -32.28 2.10 -15.75
N ALA A 110 -33.54 1.68 -15.84
CA ALA A 110 -33.94 0.61 -16.75
C ALA A 110 -33.65 0.99 -18.23
N GLU A 111 -32.90 0.10 -18.90
CA GLU A 111 -32.74 -0.08 -20.36
C GLU A 111 -31.94 0.93 -21.19
N HIS A 112 -31.73 2.19 -20.81
CA HIS A 112 -31.07 3.16 -21.72
C HIS A 112 -29.64 3.59 -21.36
N GLU A 113 -29.23 3.51 -20.09
CA GLU A 113 -27.86 3.88 -19.67
C GLU A 113 -27.32 2.90 -18.62
N GLN A 114 -26.93 1.70 -19.06
CA GLN A 114 -26.20 0.77 -18.19
C GLN A 114 -24.79 1.31 -17.93
N GLN A 115 -24.51 1.73 -16.69
CA GLN A 115 -23.14 2.03 -16.28
C GLN A 115 -22.42 0.78 -15.80
N THR A 116 -21.24 0.56 -16.36
CA THR A 116 -20.33 -0.50 -15.93
C THR A 116 -19.32 0.06 -14.93
N PHE A 117 -19.10 -0.67 -13.84
CA PHE A 117 -18.08 -0.31 -12.87
C PHE A 117 -16.69 -0.42 -13.50
N GLN A 118 -15.96 0.70 -13.57
CA GLN A 118 -14.58 0.74 -14.06
C GLN A 118 -13.62 0.98 -12.90
N TRP A 119 -12.80 -0.02 -12.56
CA TRP A 119 -11.80 0.09 -11.48
C TRP A 119 -10.87 1.31 -11.66
N GLN A 120 -10.53 1.64 -12.90
CA GLN A 120 -9.56 2.69 -13.21
C GLN A 120 -10.07 4.08 -12.89
N SER A 121 -11.36 4.37 -13.08
CA SER A 121 -11.91 5.70 -12.81
C SER A 121 -11.83 6.07 -11.33
N TYR A 122 -11.82 5.09 -10.42
CA TYR A 122 -11.67 5.30 -8.98
C TYR A 122 -10.24 5.56 -8.53
N PHE A 123 -9.25 5.21 -9.35
CA PHE A 123 -7.84 5.44 -9.06
C PHE A 123 -7.20 6.50 -9.94
N SER A 124 -7.82 6.84 -11.08
CA SER A 124 -7.42 7.89 -11.99
C SER A 124 -8.02 9.21 -11.51
N GLU A 125 -7.17 10.20 -11.25
CA GLU A 125 -7.58 11.54 -10.82
C GLU A 125 -7.99 12.43 -12.01
N LYS A 126 -8.25 11.83 -13.20
CA LYS A 126 -8.21 12.40 -14.57
C LYS A 126 -6.86 12.25 -15.28
N GLU A 127 -6.33 11.03 -15.35
CA GLU A 127 -5.32 10.67 -16.35
C GLU A 127 -5.96 9.74 -17.38
N SER A 128 -6.16 10.26 -18.59
CA SER A 128 -6.72 9.59 -19.76
C SER A 128 -5.82 8.49 -20.35
N ASN A 129 -4.63 8.26 -19.79
CA ASN A 129 -3.56 7.50 -20.45
C ASN A 129 -2.99 6.31 -19.65
N ILE A 130 -3.72 5.74 -18.67
CA ILE A 130 -3.24 4.53 -17.96
C ILE A 130 -3.88 3.25 -18.56
N PRO A 131 -3.08 2.34 -19.15
CA PRO A 131 -3.60 1.16 -19.83
C PRO A 131 -4.05 0.08 -18.83
N SER A 132 -5.27 -0.42 -19.05
CA SER A 132 -5.93 -1.63 -18.52
C SER A 132 -5.87 -1.97 -17.00
N GLY A 133 -6.97 -2.49 -16.46
CA GLY A 133 -7.16 -2.83 -15.05
C GLY A 133 -6.19 -3.85 -14.42
N LYS A 134 -5.27 -4.47 -15.18
CA LYS A 134 -4.14 -5.25 -14.64
C LYS A 134 -3.11 -4.35 -13.95
N SER A 135 -3.03 -3.08 -14.31
CA SER A 135 -1.99 -2.16 -13.85
C SER A 135 -2.16 -1.72 -12.39
N VAL A 136 -3.38 -1.54 -11.87
CA VAL A 136 -3.56 -1.00 -10.51
C VAL A 136 -3.21 -2.01 -9.41
N ALA A 137 -3.66 -3.26 -9.54
CA ALA A 137 -3.27 -4.32 -8.61
C ALA A 137 -1.77 -4.61 -8.68
N PHE A 138 -1.20 -4.52 -9.88
CA PHE A 138 0.25 -4.64 -10.09
C PHE A 138 1.02 -3.47 -9.46
N ILE A 139 0.59 -2.23 -9.64
CA ILE A 139 1.22 -1.04 -9.04
C ILE A 139 1.13 -1.07 -7.51
N LEU A 140 -0.01 -1.49 -6.94
CA LEU A 140 -0.15 -1.62 -5.49
C LEU A 140 0.67 -2.80 -4.93
N GLY A 141 0.67 -3.94 -5.62
CA GLY A 141 1.53 -5.07 -5.27
C GLY A 141 3.01 -4.71 -5.35
N ALA A 142 3.42 -3.99 -6.39
CA ALA A 142 4.79 -3.53 -6.57
C ALA A 142 5.25 -2.64 -5.40
N LYS A 143 4.43 -1.70 -4.93
CA LYS A 143 4.78 -0.87 -3.76
C LYS A 143 4.95 -1.70 -2.48
N VAL A 144 4.05 -2.66 -2.23
CA VAL A 144 4.17 -3.56 -1.07
C VAL A 144 5.45 -4.40 -1.15
N VAL A 145 5.75 -4.96 -2.32
CA VAL A 145 6.98 -5.74 -2.56
C VAL A 145 8.23 -4.87 -2.42
N SER A 146 8.23 -3.66 -2.96
CA SER A 146 9.36 -2.73 -2.84
C SER A 146 9.63 -2.34 -1.38
N LEU A 147 8.60 -2.12 -0.54
CA LEU A 147 8.80 -1.88 0.90
C LEU A 147 9.37 -3.11 1.60
N PHE A 148 8.86 -4.29 1.26
CA PHE A 148 9.36 -5.54 1.81
C PHE A 148 10.85 -5.73 1.49
N LEU A 149 11.25 -5.52 0.23
CA LEU A 149 12.65 -5.58 -0.18
C LEU A 149 13.51 -4.53 0.50
N LEU A 150 12.97 -3.32 0.72
CA LEU A 150 13.69 -2.26 1.43
C LEU A 150 13.94 -2.63 2.89
N ILE A 151 12.99 -3.26 3.57
CA ILE A 151 13.18 -3.72 4.95
C ILE A 151 14.24 -4.82 5.03
N ILE A 152 14.20 -5.79 4.10
CA ILE A 152 15.26 -6.81 3.97
C ILE A 152 16.62 -6.15 3.74
N PHE A 153 16.68 -5.13 2.88
CA PHE A 153 17.92 -4.39 2.62
C PHE A 153 18.46 -3.76 3.91
N TYR A 154 17.62 -3.08 4.69
CA TYR A 154 18.00 -2.53 5.99
C TYR A 154 18.53 -3.59 6.96
N GLN A 155 17.84 -4.74 7.07
CA GLN A 155 18.28 -5.85 7.92
C GLN A 155 19.62 -6.43 7.48
N PHE A 156 19.81 -6.64 6.17
CA PHE A 156 21.05 -7.16 5.62
C PHE A 156 22.21 -6.19 5.80
N SER A 157 22.00 -4.90 5.50
CA SER A 157 23.00 -3.85 5.74
C SER A 157 23.37 -3.75 7.21
N TRP A 158 22.41 -3.91 8.12
CA TRP A 158 22.65 -3.91 9.55
C TRP A 158 23.54 -5.08 9.99
N ILE A 159 23.22 -6.32 9.58
CA ILE A 159 24.05 -7.50 9.86
C ILE A 159 25.46 -7.30 9.32
N HIS A 160 25.58 -6.83 8.09
CA HIS A 160 26.88 -6.62 7.45
C HIS A 160 27.72 -5.57 8.19
N ALA A 161 27.09 -4.49 8.68
CA ALA A 161 27.77 -3.49 9.49
C ALA A 161 28.25 -4.04 10.83
N LEU A 162 27.46 -4.89 11.51
CA LEU A 162 27.86 -5.57 12.74
C LEU A 162 29.06 -6.51 12.51
N GLY A 163 29.04 -7.28 11.42
CA GLY A 163 30.14 -8.18 11.06
C GLY A 163 31.46 -7.43 10.79
N ARG A 164 31.39 -6.20 10.24
CA ARG A 164 32.58 -5.36 9.98
C ARG A 164 33.28 -4.87 11.23
N ILE A 165 32.56 -4.66 12.33
CA ILE A 165 33.12 -4.18 13.61
C ILE A 165 33.49 -5.32 14.56
N GLY A 166 33.36 -6.58 14.13
CA GLY A 166 33.67 -7.74 14.97
C GLY A 166 32.72 -7.90 16.16
N VAL A 167 31.58 -7.21 16.16
CA VAL A 167 30.54 -7.40 17.18
C VAL A 167 29.74 -8.64 16.81
N GLU A 168 29.88 -9.68 17.62
CA GLU A 168 29.03 -10.87 17.50
C GLU A 168 27.56 -10.48 17.68
N LEU A 169 26.69 -11.04 16.84
CA LEU A 169 25.26 -10.87 17.02
C LEU A 169 24.86 -11.49 18.37
N ASN A 170 24.56 -10.63 19.34
CA ASN A 170 24.03 -11.07 20.61
C ASN A 170 22.53 -11.43 20.50
N ASN A 171 21.98 -12.01 21.57
CA ASN A 171 20.56 -12.37 21.64
C ASN A 171 19.60 -11.18 21.44
N ASP A 172 20.01 -9.95 21.76
CA ASP A 172 19.19 -8.75 21.57
C ASP A 172 19.06 -8.37 20.09
N HIS A 173 20.14 -8.53 19.31
CA HIS A 173 20.12 -8.29 17.87
C HIS A 173 19.25 -9.32 17.15
N TYR A 174 19.39 -10.61 17.50
CA TYR A 174 18.57 -11.67 16.93
C TYR A 174 17.09 -11.56 17.32
N SER A 175 16.77 -11.28 18.58
CA SER A 175 15.38 -11.12 19.02
C SER A 175 14.70 -9.92 18.35
N PHE A 176 15.42 -8.80 18.17
CA PHE A 176 14.90 -7.64 17.46
C PHE A 176 14.67 -7.92 15.96
N MET A 177 15.61 -8.60 15.31
CA MET A 177 15.43 -9.00 13.91
C MET A 177 14.27 -9.99 13.75
N GLY A 178 14.16 -10.98 14.65
CA GLY A 178 13.05 -11.93 14.68
C GLY A 178 11.69 -11.26 14.91
N PHE A 179 11.63 -10.18 15.69
CA PHE A 179 10.42 -9.36 15.84
C PHE A 179 10.00 -8.70 14.52
N ILE A 180 10.96 -8.12 13.78
CA ILE A 180 10.70 -7.53 12.46
C ILE A 180 10.22 -8.60 11.49
N ASP A 181 10.91 -9.74 11.43
CA ASP A 181 10.56 -10.84 10.53
C ASP A 181 9.16 -11.39 10.84
N PHE A 182 8.85 -11.60 12.13
CA PHE A 182 7.52 -12.03 12.55
C PHE A 182 6.43 -11.05 12.12
N ALA A 183 6.67 -9.74 12.27
CA ALA A 183 5.74 -8.70 11.82
C ALA A 183 5.56 -8.69 10.29
N LEU A 184 6.64 -8.86 9.54
CA LEU A 184 6.61 -8.95 8.08
C LEU A 184 5.82 -10.17 7.59
N PHE A 185 6.14 -11.37 8.11
CA PHE A 185 5.46 -12.60 7.72
C PHE A 185 3.97 -12.56 8.09
N SER A 186 3.65 -12.15 9.32
CA SER A 186 2.26 -12.07 9.80
C SER A 186 1.42 -11.11 8.95
N SER A 187 1.99 -9.96 8.57
CA SER A 187 1.27 -8.98 7.76
C SER A 187 1.15 -9.37 6.29
N LEU A 188 2.12 -10.09 5.73
CA LEU A 188 2.04 -10.63 4.39
C LEU A 188 0.96 -11.72 4.29
N ILE A 189 0.86 -12.59 5.30
CA ILE A 189 -0.25 -13.55 5.43
C ILE A 189 -1.59 -12.82 5.50
N LEU A 190 -1.71 -11.81 6.38
CA LEU A 190 -2.93 -11.02 6.51
C LEU A 190 -3.33 -10.37 5.17
N PHE A 191 -2.36 -9.79 4.45
CA PHE A 191 -2.59 -9.19 3.14
C PHE A 191 -3.06 -10.22 2.11
N ALA A 192 -2.43 -11.39 2.06
CA ALA A 192 -2.83 -12.49 1.16
C ALA A 192 -4.26 -12.96 1.48
N VAL A 193 -4.61 -13.13 2.76
CA VAL A 193 -5.96 -13.49 3.21
C VAL A 193 -6.98 -12.44 2.75
N VAL A 194 -6.71 -11.14 2.94
CA VAL A 194 -7.59 -10.05 2.49
C VAL A 194 -7.79 -10.08 0.96
N LEU A 195 -6.73 -10.33 0.18
CA LEU A 195 -6.82 -10.45 -1.27
C LEU A 195 -7.64 -11.67 -1.71
N ILE A 196 -7.46 -12.82 -1.05
CA ILE A 196 -8.23 -14.03 -1.34
C ILE A 196 -9.72 -13.79 -1.04
N PHE A 197 -10.06 -13.26 0.13
CA PHE A 197 -11.45 -12.97 0.51
C PHE A 197 -12.12 -12.01 -0.48
N THR A 198 -11.42 -10.96 -0.91
CA THR A 198 -11.97 -10.00 -1.88
C THR A 198 -12.12 -10.61 -3.27
N ARG A 199 -11.23 -11.51 -3.68
CA ARG A 199 -11.37 -12.26 -4.95
C ARG A 199 -12.51 -13.28 -4.90
N VAL A 200 -12.60 -14.07 -3.83
CA VAL A 200 -13.65 -15.08 -3.63
C VAL A 200 -15.03 -14.42 -3.57
N SER A 201 -15.16 -13.32 -2.81
CA SER A 201 -16.40 -12.55 -2.74
C SER A 201 -16.80 -11.97 -4.10
N SER A 202 -15.82 -11.50 -4.89
CA SER A 202 -16.08 -11.06 -6.28
C SER A 202 -16.46 -12.20 -7.24
N LEU A 203 -16.07 -13.45 -6.97
CA LEU A 203 -16.41 -14.61 -7.81
C LEU A 203 -17.78 -15.19 -7.43
N ALA A 204 -18.15 -15.17 -6.15
CA ALA A 204 -19.47 -15.60 -5.69
C ALA A 204 -20.60 -14.76 -6.32
N ASN A 205 -20.39 -13.45 -6.49
CA ASN A 205 -21.34 -12.56 -7.16
C ASN A 205 -21.41 -12.71 -8.69
N LYS A 206 -20.56 -13.53 -9.33
CA LYS A 206 -20.66 -13.85 -10.78
C LYS A 206 -21.46 -15.12 -11.08
N LYS A 207 -21.80 -15.91 -10.06
CA LYS A 207 -22.55 -17.18 -10.20
C LYS A 207 -24.07 -17.03 -9.95
N LYS A 208 -24.55 -15.80 -9.75
CA LYS A 208 -25.98 -15.45 -9.78
C LYS A 208 -26.22 -14.58 -11.02
#